data_AF-A0A1G4RYT7-F1
#
_entry.id   AF-A0A1G4RYT7-F1
#
_cell.length_a   1.000
_cell.length_b   1.000
_cell.length_c   1.000
_cell.angle_alpha   90.00
_cell.angle_beta   90.00
_cell.angle_gamma   90.00
#
_symmetry.space_group_name_H-M   'P 1'
#
loop_
_entity.id
_entity.type
_entity.pdbx_description
1 polymer ?
#
loop_
_entity_poly.entity_id
_entity_poly.type
_entity_poly.pdbx_seq_one_letter_code
_entity_poly.pdbx_strand_id
1 'polypeptide(L)'
;MNITEGVTFEGASLSLKSETTLSLYFRSSAGVLEFSCSDGKTVEKAAPGNYQVARIRGIKASELGKTFTLTVTVGGTDYTVNYGPMIYCHNVLNGDYETDLKNMCKALYIYWFEADRYFN
;
A
#
# COMPACT_ATOMS: atom_id res chain seq x y z
N MET A 1 -4.51 -5.50 12.06
CA MET A 1 -4.93 -4.30 11.30
C MET A 1 -6.18 -3.81 11.98
N ASN A 2 -6.18 -2.62 12.58
CA ASN A 2 -7.37 -2.10 13.28
C ASN A 2 -8.12 -1.22 12.29
N ILE A 3 -9.24 -1.73 11.81
CA ILE A 3 -10.17 -1.01 10.94
C ILE A 3 -11.50 -1.03 11.68
N THR A 4 -12.18 0.10 11.73
CA THR A 4 -13.37 0.27 12.56
C THR A 4 -14.63 -0.22 11.91
N GLU A 5 -15.71 -0.19 12.68
CA GLU A 5 -17.05 -0.49 12.21
C GLU A 5 -17.35 0.30 10.93
N GLY A 6 -17.68 -0.44 9.87
CA GLY A 6 -18.07 0.12 8.57
C GLY A 6 -16.94 0.48 7.61
N VAL A 7 -15.67 0.21 7.92
CA VAL A 7 -14.55 0.33 6.96
C VAL A 7 -13.78 -0.99 6.88
N THR A 8 -13.56 -1.48 5.66
CA THR A 8 -12.85 -2.74 5.40
C THR A 8 -11.67 -2.50 4.47
N PHE A 9 -10.49 -3.04 4.82
CA PHE A 9 -9.35 -3.11 3.91
C PHE A 9 -9.48 -4.37 3.06
N GLU A 10 -9.46 -4.18 1.74
CA GLU A 10 -9.79 -5.22 0.76
C GLU A 10 -8.54 -5.76 0.06
N GLY A 11 -7.42 -5.04 0.16
CA GLY A 11 -6.15 -5.46 -0.40
C GLY A 11 -5.30 -4.31 -0.88
N ALA A 12 -4.21 -4.67 -1.56
CA ALA A 12 -3.25 -3.73 -2.09
C ALA A 12 -2.78 -4.14 -3.48
N SER A 13 -2.21 -3.18 -4.21
CA SER A 13 -1.49 -3.43 -5.46
C SER A 13 -0.28 -2.51 -5.58
N LEU A 14 0.69 -2.94 -6.38
CA LEU A 14 1.87 -2.16 -6.73
C LEU A 14 1.86 -1.86 -8.23
N SER A 15 2.20 -0.62 -8.60
CA SER A 15 2.50 -0.24 -9.98
C SER A 15 3.90 0.35 -10.04
N LEU A 16 4.73 -0.21 -10.93
CA LEU A 16 6.13 0.16 -11.07
C LEU A 16 6.35 0.88 -12.40
N LYS A 17 6.91 2.09 -12.34
CA LYS A 17 7.44 2.86 -13.48
C LYS A 17 8.83 3.39 -13.13
N SER A 18 9.07 4.71 -13.22
CA SER A 18 10.24 5.36 -12.63
C SER A 18 10.20 5.37 -11.10
N GLU A 19 9.00 5.28 -10.53
CA GLU A 19 8.73 5.18 -9.10
C GLU A 19 7.68 4.08 -8.87
N THR A 20 7.57 3.62 -7.63
CA THR A 20 6.53 2.70 -7.20
C THR A 20 5.33 3.45 -6.66
N THR A 21 4.13 3.03 -7.06
CA THR A 21 2.87 3.45 -6.44
C THR A 21 2.28 2.28 -5.67
N LEU A 22 2.01 2.50 -4.38
CA LEU A 22 1.28 1.58 -3.52
C LEU A 22 -0.19 2.01 -3.47
N SER A 23 -1.09 1.16 -3.96
CA SER A 23 -2.53 1.39 -3.88
C SER A 23 -3.14 0.52 -2.78
N LEU A 24 -3.86 1.13 -1.85
CA LEU A 24 -4.56 0.47 -0.75
C LEU A 24 -6.07 0.61 -0.96
N TYR A 25 -6.79 -0.50 -1.00
CA TYR A 25 -8.19 -0.56 -1.39
C TYR A 25 -9.07 -0.71 -0.15
N PHE A 26 -10.08 0.15 -0.04
CA PHE A 26 -11.02 0.14 1.05
C PHE A 26 -12.46 0.08 0.55
N ARG A 27 -13.32 -0.63 1.29
CA ARG A 27 -14.77 -0.44 1.24
C ARG A 27 -15.20 0.30 2.49
N SER A 28 -16.21 1.14 2.34
CA SER A 28 -16.78 1.87 3.47
C SER A 28 -18.30 1.93 3.34
N SER A 29 -19.00 1.39 4.33
CA SER A 29 -20.42 1.67 4.58
C SER A 29 -20.62 2.89 5.48
N ALA A 30 -19.55 3.35 6.15
CA ALA A 30 -19.54 4.54 7.01
C ALA A 30 -19.42 5.87 6.24
N GLY A 31 -19.30 5.82 4.91
CA GLY A 31 -19.26 6.99 4.03
C GLY A 31 -17.91 7.21 3.34
N VAL A 32 -17.66 8.45 2.93
CA VAL A 32 -16.46 8.84 2.19
C VAL A 32 -15.24 8.86 3.10
N LEU A 33 -14.15 8.23 2.67
CA LEU A 33 -12.87 8.17 3.36
C LEU A 33 -11.96 9.29 2.88
N GLU A 34 -11.31 9.98 3.79
CA GLU A 34 -10.18 10.85 3.50
C GLU A 34 -8.87 10.16 3.85
N PHE A 35 -7.81 10.47 3.10
CA PHE A 35 -6.54 9.79 3.20
C PHE A 35 -5.39 10.78 3.31
N SER A 36 -4.48 10.53 4.25
CA SER A 36 -3.21 11.25 4.33
C SER A 36 -2.07 10.31 4.71
N CYS A 37 -0.83 10.69 4.42
CA CYS A 37 0.34 9.91 4.78
C CYS A 37 1.34 10.82 5.48
N SER A 38 1.72 10.47 6.71
CA SER A 38 2.61 11.26 7.56
C SER A 38 4.05 11.30 7.04
N ASP A 39 4.43 10.37 6.16
CA ASP A 39 5.80 10.18 5.67
C ASP A 39 6.17 11.14 4.52
N GLY A 40 5.45 12.26 4.38
CA GLY A 40 5.67 13.26 3.33
C GLY A 40 5.33 12.78 1.92
N LYS A 41 4.61 11.66 1.79
CA LYS A 41 4.15 11.13 0.51
C LYS A 41 2.81 11.73 0.11
N THR A 42 2.68 12.08 -1.17
CA THR A 42 1.39 12.46 -1.75
C THR A 42 0.48 11.23 -1.82
N VAL A 43 -0.73 11.35 -1.27
CA VAL A 43 -1.78 10.35 -1.40
C VAL A 43 -2.81 10.85 -2.41
N GLU A 44 -2.91 10.17 -3.55
CA GLU A 44 -4.00 10.40 -4.48
C GLU A 44 -5.19 9.51 -4.11
N LYS A 45 -6.37 10.12 -4.01
CA LYS A 45 -7.63 9.42 -3.82
C LYS A 45 -8.21 9.01 -5.16
N ALA A 46 -8.69 7.77 -5.26
CA ALA A 46 -9.46 7.28 -6.40
C ALA A 46 -10.67 6.48 -5.94
N ALA A 47 -11.72 6.42 -6.77
CA ALA A 47 -12.94 5.66 -6.47
C ALA A 47 -13.35 4.72 -7.63
N PRO A 48 -12.54 3.70 -7.98
CA PRO A 48 -12.90 2.75 -9.02
C PRO A 48 -13.96 1.75 -8.53
N GLY A 49 -15.14 1.77 -9.16
CA GLY A 49 -16.23 0.87 -8.81
C GLY A 49 -16.70 1.07 -7.37
N ASN A 50 -16.65 0.00 -6.57
CA ASN A 50 -17.10 0.01 -5.17
C ASN A 50 -15.98 0.26 -4.14
N TYR A 51 -14.78 0.63 -4.59
CA TYR A 51 -13.63 0.88 -3.72
C TYR A 51 -13.33 2.36 -3.57
N GLN A 52 -12.85 2.75 -2.40
CA GLN A 52 -12.16 4.00 -2.14
C GLN A 52 -10.67 3.67 -1.94
N VAL A 53 -9.81 4.25 -2.76
CA VAL A 53 -8.42 3.82 -2.90
C VAL A 53 -7.48 4.95 -2.53
N ALA A 54 -6.55 4.68 -1.62
CA ALA A 54 -5.43 5.53 -1.32
C ALA A 54 -4.21 5.11 -2.15
N ARG A 55 -3.72 6.00 -3.02
CA ARG A 55 -2.51 5.76 -3.83
C ARG A 55 -1.35 6.56 -3.28
N ILE A 56 -0.48 5.89 -2.54
CA ILE A 56 0.79 6.46 -2.07
C ILE A 56 1.77 6.43 -3.25
N ARG A 57 2.12 7.61 -3.76
CA ARG A 57 3.02 7.80 -4.90
C ARG A 57 4.43 8.18 -4.46
N GLY A 58 5.36 8.17 -5.40
CA GLY A 58 6.71 8.67 -5.15
C GLY A 58 7.58 7.75 -4.29
N ILE A 59 7.28 6.45 -4.23
CA ILE A 59 8.10 5.48 -3.50
C ILE A 59 9.31 5.14 -4.39
N LYS A 60 10.48 5.61 -3.98
CA LYS A 60 11.74 5.38 -4.71
C LYS A 60 12.25 3.97 -4.45
N ALA A 61 13.17 3.49 -5.29
CA ALA A 61 13.82 2.19 -5.11
C ALA A 61 14.45 2.03 -3.72
N SER A 62 15.12 3.08 -3.22
CA SER A 62 15.71 3.16 -1.87
C SER A 62 14.70 3.17 -0.73
N GLU A 63 13.40 3.15 -1.02
CA GLU A 63 12.31 3.22 -0.04
C GLU A 63 11.40 1.99 -0.11
N LEU A 64 11.69 1.01 -0.96
CA LEU A 64 10.84 -0.18 -1.12
C LEU A 64 10.74 -1.02 0.18
N GLY A 65 11.77 -0.98 1.01
CA GLY A 65 11.77 -1.62 2.32
C GLY A 65 11.06 -0.84 3.42
N LYS A 66 10.65 0.41 3.16
CA LYS A 66 9.96 1.23 4.16
C LYS A 66 8.49 0.82 4.29
N THR A 67 8.00 0.92 5.52
CA THR A 67 6.57 0.91 5.82
C THR A 67 6.08 2.35 5.87
N PHE A 68 4.93 2.60 5.25
CA PHE A 68 4.28 3.90 5.26
C PHE A 68 3.07 3.88 6.19
N THR A 69 2.88 4.94 6.94
CA THR A 69 1.70 5.12 7.80
C THR A 69 0.66 5.94 7.06
N LEU A 70 -0.42 5.27 6.64
CA LEU A 70 -1.60 5.89 6.05
C LEU A 70 -2.60 6.21 7.17
N THR A 71 -3.01 7.47 7.27
CA THR A 71 -4.19 7.87 8.06
C THR A 71 -5.42 7.80 7.17
N VAL A 72 -6.44 7.09 7.65
CA VAL A 72 -7.77 6.97 7.04
C VAL A 72 -8.76 7.68 7.96
N THR A 73 -9.38 8.73 7.47
CA THR A 73 -10.37 9.51 8.23
C THR A 73 -11.77 9.24 7.70
N VAL A 74 -12.72 8.96 8.59
CA VAL A 74 -14.15 8.82 8.27
C VAL A 74 -14.99 9.40 9.38
N GLY A 75 -15.97 10.25 9.04
CA GLY A 75 -16.83 10.89 10.03
C GLY A 75 -16.07 11.69 11.10
N GLY A 76 -14.88 12.20 10.78
CA GLY A 76 -14.01 12.94 11.72
C GLY A 76 -13.19 12.08 12.68
N THR A 77 -13.19 10.74 12.52
CA THR A 77 -12.34 9.83 13.31
C THR A 77 -11.22 9.29 12.44
N ASP A 78 -10.00 9.26 13.00
CA ASP A 78 -8.78 8.83 12.33
C ASP A 78 -8.36 7.41 12.70
N TYR A 79 -7.93 6.65 11.69
CA TYR A 79 -7.38 5.31 11.83
C TYR A 79 -6.06 5.20 11.08
N THR A 80 -5.17 4.34 11.55
CA THR A 80 -3.85 4.17 10.93
C THR A 80 -3.69 2.79 10.31
N VAL A 81 -3.16 2.78 9.09
CA VAL A 81 -2.79 1.57 8.35
C VAL A 81 -1.31 1.66 8.02
N ASN A 82 -0.53 0.76 8.62
CA ASN A 82 0.89 0.62 8.32
C ASN A 82 1.07 -0.42 7.21
N TYR A 83 1.53 0.03 6.04
CA TYR A 83 1.68 -0.84 4.87
C TYR A 83 2.84 -0.39 3.99
N GLY A 84 3.48 -1.33 3.29
CA GLY A 84 4.63 -1.04 2.42
C GLY A 84 4.81 -2.09 1.33
N PRO A 85 5.68 -1.83 0.34
CA PRO A 85 5.92 -2.76 -0.76
C PRO A 85 6.40 -4.14 -0.31
N MET A 86 7.29 -4.22 0.69
CA MET A 86 7.72 -5.53 1.21
C MET A 86 6.66 -6.25 2.04
N ILE A 87 5.74 -5.52 2.69
CA ILE A 87 4.56 -6.14 3.35
C ILE A 87 3.62 -6.73 2.29
N TYR A 88 3.42 -6.04 1.16
CA TYR A 88 2.69 -6.60 0.01
C TYR A 88 3.33 -7.91 -0.45
N CYS A 89 4.63 -7.91 -0.72
CA CYS A 89 5.35 -9.12 -1.15
C CYS A 89 5.23 -10.25 -0.11
N HIS A 90 5.39 -9.95 1.18
CA HIS A 90 5.24 -10.92 2.25
C HIS A 90 3.84 -11.55 2.24
N ASN A 91 2.78 -10.75 2.14
CA ASN A 91 1.40 -11.25 2.10
C ASN A 91 1.13 -12.11 0.86
N VAL A 92 1.63 -11.69 -0.31
CA VAL A 92 1.52 -12.49 -1.55
C VAL A 92 2.21 -13.84 -1.42
N LEU A 93 3.43 -13.86 -0.87
CA LEU A 93 4.23 -15.08 -0.77
C LEU A 93 3.63 -16.09 0.22
N ASN A 94 3.01 -15.61 1.29
CA ASN A 94 2.37 -16.45 2.32
C ASN A 94 0.88 -16.71 2.07
N GLY A 95 0.27 -16.03 1.11
CA GLY A 95 -1.13 -16.19 0.76
C GLY A 95 -1.38 -17.20 -0.36
N ASP A 96 -2.66 -17.38 -0.69
CA ASP A 96 -3.11 -18.14 -1.85
C ASP A 96 -3.18 -17.24 -3.08
N TYR A 97 -2.08 -17.19 -3.82
CA TYR A 97 -1.91 -16.37 -5.01
C TYR A 97 -1.18 -17.18 -6.10
N GLU A 98 -1.45 -16.80 -7.35
CA GLU A 98 -0.85 -17.41 -8.53
C GLU A 98 0.70 -17.41 -8.49
N THR A 99 1.29 -18.47 -9.04
CA THR A 99 2.75 -18.69 -9.05
C THR A 99 3.50 -17.51 -9.68
N ASP A 100 2.95 -16.92 -10.74
CA ASP A 100 3.58 -15.79 -11.45
C ASP A 100 3.68 -14.55 -10.55
N LEU A 101 2.62 -14.26 -9.79
CA LEU A 101 2.63 -13.14 -8.85
C LEU A 101 3.62 -13.37 -7.70
N LYS A 102 3.71 -14.62 -7.20
CA LYS A 102 4.71 -14.99 -6.19
C LYS A 102 6.13 -14.84 -6.73
N ASN A 103 6.39 -15.26 -7.97
CA ASN A 103 7.70 -15.12 -8.60
C ASN A 103 8.06 -13.66 -8.86
N MET A 104 7.10 -12.83 -9.27
CA MET A 104 7.26 -11.38 -9.39
C MET A 104 7.64 -10.75 -8.04
N CYS A 105 7.01 -11.16 -6.93
CA CYS A 105 7.36 -10.68 -5.59
C CYS A 105 8.76 -11.10 -5.14
N LYS A 106 9.21 -12.32 -5.47
CA LYS A 106 10.59 -12.75 -5.22
C LYS A 106 11.60 -11.89 -5.99
N ALA A 107 11.32 -11.61 -7.26
CA ALA A 107 12.17 -10.74 -8.07
C ALA A 107 12.21 -9.31 -7.53
N LEU A 108 11.06 -8.77 -7.09
CA LEU A 108 10.99 -7.44 -6.48
C LEU A 108 11.74 -7.37 -5.15
N TYR A 109 11.72 -8.43 -4.35
CA TYR A 109 12.53 -8.52 -3.13
C TYR A 109 14.03 -8.44 -3.44
N ILE A 110 14.52 -9.18 -4.44
CA ILE A 110 15.92 -9.11 -4.88
C ILE A 110 16.26 -7.68 -5.36
N TYR A 111 15.38 -7.08 -6.17
CA TYR A 111 15.56 -5.71 -6.62
C TYR A 111 15.67 -4.72 -5.47
N TRP A 112 14.79 -4.81 -4.46
CA TRP A 112 14.87 -3.99 -3.26
C TRP A 112 16.18 -4.21 -2.51
N PHE A 113 16.57 -5.47 -2.27
CA PHE A 113 17.78 -5.80 -1.52
C PHE A 113 19.05 -5.20 -2.17
N GLU A 114 19.15 -5.33 -3.49
CA GLU A 114 20.28 -4.76 -4.25
C GLU A 114 20.23 -3.24 -4.32
N ALA A 115 19.04 -2.64 -4.41
CA ALA A 115 18.88 -1.19 -4.33
C ALA A 115 19.30 -0.66 -2.95
N ASP A 116 18.85 -1.30 -1.87
CA ASP A 116 19.21 -0.94 -0.50
C ASP A 116 20.74 -0.98 -0.29
N ARG A 117 21.40 -2.04 -0.76
CA ARG A 117 22.86 -2.17 -0.73
C ARG A 117 23.60 -1.14 -1.59
N TYR A 118 22.97 -0.62 -2.64
CA TYR A 118 23.59 0.39 -3.50
C TYR A 118 23.52 1.79 -2.89
N PHE A 119 22.43 2.11 -2.19
CA PHE A 119 22.19 3.45 -1.64
C PHE A 119 22.70 3.63 -0.20
N ASN A 120 22.98 2.54 0.53
CA ASN A 120 23.47 2.53 1.91
C ASN A 120 24.79 1.76 2.04
#